data_AF-A0A2M7KCK7-F1
#
_entry.id   AF-A0A2M7KCK7-F1
#
_cell.length_a   1.000
_cell.length_b   1.000
_cell.length_c   1.000
_cell.angle_alpha   90.00
_cell.angle_beta   90.00
_cell.angle_gamma   90.00
#
_symmetry.space_group_name_H-M   'P 1'
#
loop_
_entity.id
_entity.type
_entity.pdbx_description
1 polymer ?
#
loop_
_entity_poly.entity_id
_entity_poly.type
_entity_poly.pdbx_seq_one_letter_code
_entity_poly.pdbx_strand_id
1 'polypeptide(L)'
;MKKISLFLISVALLTLTGFSQLSGTKTIPGDYATIALAIADLNTQGVTAPGVTFDVSPGYTETFDNATDGIITATGTTPNDSIVFQRNGIGVNPVITAGVGTSTTDAIIKIAGGNYITFNGINLQENPANITGTTQMEYGYFISNASAINGAQNNIIKNCTITLNRANTTSKAVYQYVFTTPTNATGANSNNKYQFITVENSYNGIQLTGNATYPDLSSEV
;
A
#
# COMPACT_ATOMS: atom_id res chain seq x y z
N MET A 1 -73.32 -13.30 -11.63
CA MET A 1 -72.21 -12.65 -10.89
C MET A 1 -71.02 -13.59 -10.85
N LYS A 2 -69.86 -13.22 -11.42
CA LYS A 2 -68.53 -13.67 -10.97
C LYS A 2 -67.49 -12.82 -11.71
N LYS A 3 -66.97 -11.80 -10.99
CA LYS A 3 -65.86 -10.96 -11.45
C LYS A 3 -64.57 -11.74 -11.18
N ILE A 4 -63.80 -12.01 -12.24
CA ILE A 4 -62.44 -12.54 -12.11
C ILE A 4 -61.52 -11.31 -12.04
N SER A 5 -60.95 -11.05 -10.87
CA SER A 5 -59.89 -10.05 -10.71
C SER A 5 -58.56 -10.68 -11.07
N LEU A 6 -57.89 -10.11 -12.07
CA LEU A 6 -56.53 -10.46 -12.46
C LEU A 6 -55.56 -9.64 -11.60
N PHE A 7 -54.75 -10.31 -10.78
CA PHE A 7 -53.72 -9.67 -9.97
C PHE A 7 -52.39 -9.71 -10.75
N LEU A 8 -51.89 -8.57 -11.21
CA LEU A 8 -50.54 -8.46 -11.76
C LEU A 8 -49.53 -8.37 -10.63
N ILE A 9 -48.59 -9.30 -10.57
CA ILE A 9 -47.39 -9.22 -9.73
C ILE A 9 -46.28 -8.62 -10.60
N SER A 10 -45.87 -7.38 -10.30
CA SER A 10 -44.63 -6.83 -10.85
C SER A 10 -43.45 -7.34 -10.03
N VAL A 11 -42.58 -8.16 -10.63
CA VAL A 11 -41.30 -8.54 -10.03
C VAL A 11 -40.33 -7.38 -10.23
N ALA A 12 -39.91 -6.74 -9.13
CA ALA A 12 -38.80 -5.80 -9.15
C ALA A 12 -37.49 -6.58 -9.23
N LEU A 13 -36.73 -6.38 -10.30
CA LEU A 13 -35.40 -6.97 -10.47
C LEU A 13 -34.41 -6.16 -9.63
N LEU A 14 -34.06 -6.67 -8.44
CA LEU A 14 -32.95 -6.14 -7.64
C LEU A 14 -31.64 -6.57 -8.31
N THR A 15 -30.93 -5.64 -8.95
CA THR A 15 -29.55 -5.89 -9.38
C THR A 15 -28.63 -5.79 -8.17
N LEU A 16 -28.22 -6.92 -7.60
CA LEU A 16 -27.08 -6.96 -6.69
C LEU A 16 -25.82 -6.66 -7.52
N THR A 17 -25.27 -5.46 -7.40
CA THR A 17 -23.92 -5.15 -7.88
C THR A 17 -22.94 -5.82 -6.92
N GLY A 18 -22.59 -7.08 -7.18
CA GLY A 18 -21.44 -7.71 -6.54
C GLY A 18 -20.17 -7.06 -7.05
N PHE A 19 -19.44 -6.38 -6.18
CA PHE A 19 -18.07 -5.95 -6.45
C PHE A 19 -17.19 -7.19 -6.56
N SER A 20 -16.59 -7.41 -7.73
CA SER A 20 -15.63 -8.50 -7.91
C SER A 20 -14.30 -8.05 -7.34
N GLN A 21 -13.82 -8.76 -6.31
CA GLN A 21 -12.49 -8.53 -5.74
C GLN A 21 -11.41 -8.71 -6.82
N LEU A 22 -10.29 -8.00 -6.67
CA LEU A 22 -9.21 -8.07 -7.64
C LEU A 22 -8.53 -9.44 -7.60
N SER A 23 -8.14 -9.91 -8.79
CA SER A 23 -7.39 -11.15 -8.95
C SER A 23 -6.63 -11.18 -10.27
N GLY A 24 -5.64 -12.07 -10.36
CA GLY A 24 -4.81 -12.28 -11.55
C GLY A 24 -3.79 -11.17 -11.78
N THR A 25 -3.23 -11.14 -12.99
CA THR A 25 -2.26 -10.11 -13.39
C THR A 25 -2.98 -8.87 -13.93
N LYS A 26 -2.50 -7.70 -13.54
CA LYS A 26 -2.91 -6.37 -13.97
C LYS A 26 -1.68 -5.60 -14.42
N THR A 27 -1.74 -4.93 -15.55
CA THR A 27 -0.61 -4.21 -16.15
C THR A 27 -0.68 -2.71 -15.87
N ILE A 28 0.48 -2.09 -15.65
CA ILE A 28 0.61 -0.65 -15.45
C ILE A 28 1.79 -0.12 -16.29
N PRO A 29 1.56 0.79 -17.26
CA PRO A 29 0.26 1.17 -17.79
C PRO A 29 -0.42 -0.01 -18.53
N GLY A 30 -1.74 -0.02 -18.56
CA GLY A 30 -2.54 -1.05 -19.22
C GLY A 30 -3.91 -1.18 -18.57
N ASP A 31 -4.11 -2.24 -17.80
CA ASP A 31 -5.33 -2.45 -16.99
C ASP A 31 -5.60 -1.27 -16.05
N TYR A 32 -4.54 -0.67 -15.50
CA TYR A 32 -4.61 0.63 -14.84
C TYR A 32 -3.67 1.60 -15.56
N ALA A 33 -4.12 2.84 -15.71
CA ALA A 33 -3.28 3.90 -16.26
C ALA A 33 -2.11 4.24 -15.33
N THR A 34 -2.32 4.12 -14.02
CA THR A 34 -1.37 4.52 -12.98
C THR A 34 -1.38 3.59 -11.77
N ILE A 35 -0.33 3.64 -10.96
CA ILE A 35 -0.22 2.93 -9.68
C ILE A 35 -1.22 3.51 -8.67
N ALA A 36 -1.40 4.84 -8.64
CA ALA A 36 -2.40 5.47 -7.76
C ALA A 36 -3.82 4.93 -8.00
N LEU A 37 -4.22 4.78 -9.28
CA LEU A 37 -5.52 4.22 -9.64
C LEU A 37 -5.64 2.75 -9.26
N ALA A 38 -4.57 1.97 -9.42
CA ALA A 38 -4.53 0.57 -8.98
C ALA A 38 -4.69 0.44 -7.46
N ILE A 39 -4.04 1.31 -6.67
CA ILE A 39 -4.17 1.35 -5.21
C ILE A 39 -5.59 1.75 -4.80
N ALA A 40 -6.18 2.78 -5.44
CA ALA A 40 -7.54 3.22 -5.13
C ALA A 40 -8.57 2.11 -5.38
N ASP A 41 -8.46 1.39 -6.50
CA ASP A 41 -9.34 0.27 -6.81
C ASP A 41 -9.10 -0.92 -5.87
N LEU A 42 -7.84 -1.24 -5.56
CA LEU A 42 -7.48 -2.26 -4.58
C LEU A 42 -8.10 -1.99 -3.21
N ASN A 43 -8.05 -0.76 -2.71
CA ASN A 43 -8.67 -0.39 -1.44
C ASN A 43 -10.20 -0.49 -1.48
N THR A 44 -10.81 -0.30 -2.65
CA THR A 44 -12.26 -0.36 -2.83
C THR A 44 -12.75 -1.80 -2.95
N GLN A 45 -12.08 -2.63 -3.76
CA GLN A 45 -12.52 -3.98 -4.11
C GLN A 45 -11.92 -5.05 -3.20
N GLY A 46 -10.76 -4.79 -2.60
CA GLY A 46 -9.94 -5.82 -1.98
C GLY A 46 -9.39 -6.83 -2.99
N VAL A 47 -8.91 -7.97 -2.47
CA VAL A 47 -8.28 -9.05 -3.24
C VAL A 47 -8.96 -10.38 -2.94
N THR A 48 -8.95 -11.29 -3.91
CA THR A 48 -9.34 -12.70 -3.74
C THR A 48 -8.28 -13.62 -4.33
N ALA A 49 -8.29 -14.90 -3.94
CA ALA A 49 -7.43 -15.92 -4.52
C ALA A 49 -7.62 -16.00 -6.06
N PRO A 50 -6.53 -16.13 -6.85
CA PRO A 50 -5.15 -16.44 -6.45
C PRO A 50 -4.28 -15.22 -6.08
N GLY A 51 -4.89 -14.10 -5.69
CA GLY A 51 -4.18 -12.84 -5.44
C GLY A 51 -4.18 -11.95 -6.67
N VAL A 52 -3.65 -10.74 -6.51
CA VAL A 52 -3.48 -9.76 -7.60
C VAL A 52 -2.02 -9.37 -7.74
N THR A 53 -1.53 -9.39 -8.97
CA THR A 53 -0.19 -8.89 -9.32
C THR A 53 -0.33 -7.70 -10.25
N PHE A 54 0.13 -6.54 -9.81
CA PHE A 54 0.31 -5.34 -10.59
C PHE A 54 1.71 -5.35 -11.22
N ASP A 55 1.77 -5.74 -12.48
CA ASP A 55 2.96 -5.75 -13.33
C ASP A 55 3.22 -4.35 -13.89
N VAL A 56 4.14 -3.64 -13.25
CA VAL A 56 4.53 -2.27 -13.59
C VAL A 56 5.67 -2.31 -14.62
N SER A 57 5.46 -1.66 -15.77
CA SER A 57 6.41 -1.66 -16.89
C SER A 57 7.77 -1.11 -16.48
N PRO A 58 8.91 -1.73 -16.86
CA PRO A 58 10.24 -1.22 -16.53
C PRO A 58 10.44 0.23 -16.94
N GLY A 59 11.02 1.03 -16.04
CA GLY A 59 11.24 2.46 -16.26
C GLY A 59 9.99 3.34 -16.24
N TYR A 60 8.81 2.79 -15.92
CA TYR A 60 7.61 3.61 -15.69
C TYR A 60 7.83 4.62 -14.56
N THR A 61 7.36 5.84 -14.76
CA THR A 61 7.44 6.90 -13.75
C THR A 61 6.07 7.52 -13.53
N GLU A 62 5.75 7.81 -12.28
CA GLU A 62 4.54 8.51 -11.88
C GLU A 62 4.86 9.53 -10.80
N THR A 63 4.11 10.62 -10.75
CA THR A 63 4.08 11.54 -9.61
C THR A 63 2.70 11.45 -9.01
N PHE A 64 2.60 11.16 -7.72
CA PHE A 64 1.30 11.20 -7.03
C PHE A 64 0.79 12.63 -6.94
N ASP A 65 -0.51 12.81 -7.11
CA ASP A 65 -1.14 14.12 -7.04
C ASP A 65 -1.34 14.54 -5.58
N ASN A 66 -1.60 13.57 -4.69
CA ASN A 66 -1.85 13.79 -3.27
C ASN A 66 -0.96 12.90 -2.38
N ALA A 67 -0.70 13.35 -1.15
CA ALA A 67 0.00 12.54 -0.13
C ALA A 67 -0.70 11.23 0.22
N THR A 68 -1.99 11.09 -0.12
CA THR A 68 -2.80 9.91 0.22
C THR A 68 -2.87 8.85 -0.87
N ASP A 69 -2.38 9.14 -2.08
CA ASP A 69 -2.55 8.25 -3.25
C ASP A 69 -1.87 6.89 -3.07
N GLY A 70 -0.81 6.84 -2.24
CA GLY A 70 -0.06 5.63 -1.92
C GLY A 70 -0.52 4.88 -0.67
N ILE A 71 -1.63 5.27 -0.04
CA ILE A 71 -2.12 4.61 1.17
C ILE A 71 -2.87 3.34 0.77
N ILE A 72 -2.42 2.19 1.27
CA ILE A 72 -3.07 0.88 1.10
C ILE A 72 -3.69 0.46 2.44
N THR A 73 -5.01 0.26 2.42
CA THR A 73 -5.82 -0.27 3.53
C THR A 73 -6.36 -1.67 3.23
N ALA A 74 -6.24 -2.14 1.98
CA ALA A 74 -6.57 -3.51 1.61
C ALA A 74 -5.62 -4.52 2.28
N THR A 75 -6.07 -5.77 2.38
CA THR A 75 -5.30 -6.86 2.98
C THR A 75 -5.51 -8.15 2.20
N GLY A 76 -4.43 -8.90 1.98
CA GLY A 76 -4.53 -10.34 1.76
C GLY A 76 -4.74 -11.06 3.10
N THR A 77 -5.17 -12.31 3.05
CA THR A 77 -5.46 -13.14 4.24
C THR A 77 -4.46 -14.27 4.41
N THR A 78 -3.90 -14.74 3.29
CA THR A 78 -3.00 -15.87 3.15
C THR A 78 -1.98 -15.58 2.05
N PRO A 79 -0.94 -16.42 1.88
CA PRO A 79 -0.06 -16.30 0.71
C PRO A 79 -0.79 -16.43 -0.65
N ASN A 80 -1.94 -17.12 -0.70
CA ASN A 80 -2.69 -17.40 -1.93
C ASN A 80 -3.59 -16.26 -2.40
N ASP A 81 -3.77 -15.21 -1.61
CA ASP A 81 -4.49 -13.98 -1.95
C ASP A 81 -3.60 -12.76 -1.71
N SER A 82 -2.31 -12.92 -2.00
CA SER A 82 -1.32 -11.85 -1.87
C SER A 82 -1.54 -10.73 -2.88
N ILE A 83 -1.06 -9.55 -2.51
CA ILE A 83 -1.10 -8.33 -3.31
C ILE A 83 0.33 -8.00 -3.69
N VAL A 84 0.65 -7.97 -4.99
CA VAL A 84 2.02 -7.78 -5.45
C VAL A 84 2.09 -6.60 -6.41
N PHE A 85 2.93 -5.61 -6.11
CA PHE A 85 3.38 -4.60 -7.07
C PHE A 85 4.81 -4.94 -7.45
N GLN A 86 5.07 -5.15 -8.74
CA GLN A 86 6.41 -5.54 -9.19
C GLN A 86 6.82 -4.90 -10.50
N ARG A 87 8.13 -4.69 -10.68
CA ARG A 87 8.68 -4.45 -12.02
C ARG A 87 8.43 -5.68 -12.88
N ASN A 88 7.77 -5.49 -14.03
CA ASN A 88 7.53 -6.54 -14.99
C ASN A 88 8.78 -6.83 -15.84
N GLY A 89 9.49 -7.90 -15.53
CA GLY A 89 10.67 -8.32 -16.28
C GLY A 89 11.96 -7.56 -15.93
N ILE A 90 12.88 -7.52 -16.90
CA ILE A 90 14.21 -6.92 -16.77
C ILE A 90 14.18 -5.45 -17.18
N GLY A 91 14.93 -4.60 -16.49
CA GLY A 91 15.10 -3.20 -16.86
C GLY A 91 15.23 -2.30 -15.63
N VAL A 92 15.02 -1.00 -15.80
CA VAL A 92 15.04 -0.05 -14.68
C VAL A 92 13.79 -0.25 -13.81
N ASN A 93 13.94 -0.12 -12.50
CA ASN A 93 12.80 -0.11 -11.57
C ASN A 93 11.86 1.07 -11.90
N PRO A 94 10.53 0.86 -11.90
CA PRO A 94 9.58 1.94 -11.89
C PRO A 94 9.82 2.89 -10.71
N VAL A 95 9.48 4.17 -10.89
CA VAL A 95 9.69 5.21 -9.88
C VAL A 95 8.37 5.91 -9.56
N ILE A 96 8.02 5.95 -8.28
CA ILE A 96 6.95 6.80 -7.76
C ILE A 96 7.59 8.05 -7.15
N THR A 97 7.22 9.22 -7.67
CA THR A 97 7.56 10.52 -7.12
C THR A 97 6.47 10.97 -6.15
N ALA A 98 6.88 11.46 -4.99
CA ALA A 98 5.99 11.94 -3.95
C ALA A 98 4.97 12.98 -4.46
N GLY A 99 3.76 12.93 -3.90
CA GLY A 99 2.82 14.05 -3.94
C GLY A 99 3.22 15.16 -2.96
N VAL A 100 2.34 16.13 -2.75
CA VAL A 100 2.59 17.21 -1.78
C VAL A 100 2.18 16.75 -0.38
N GLY A 101 3.11 16.76 0.57
CA GLY A 101 2.86 16.51 1.99
C GLY A 101 1.85 17.50 2.58
N THR A 102 1.06 17.02 3.53
CA THR A 102 -0.02 17.75 4.21
C THR A 102 -0.15 17.46 5.70
N SER A 103 0.63 16.51 6.24
CA SER A 103 0.62 16.07 7.64
C SER A 103 2.04 15.93 8.19
N THR A 104 2.17 15.29 9.36
CA THR A 104 3.47 15.01 10.00
C THR A 104 3.89 13.55 9.88
N THR A 105 3.13 12.75 9.12
CA THR A 105 3.34 11.31 8.95
C THR A 105 3.06 10.86 7.52
N ASP A 106 3.27 11.73 6.55
CA ASP A 106 3.05 11.45 5.15
C ASP A 106 4.10 10.47 4.64
N ALA A 107 3.65 9.59 3.74
CA ALA A 107 4.50 8.59 3.13
C ALA A 107 4.18 8.51 1.64
N ILE A 108 5.19 8.22 0.83
CA ILE A 108 4.96 7.94 -0.59
C ILE A 108 4.13 6.67 -0.71
N ILE A 109 4.47 5.60 0.01
CA ILE A 109 3.63 4.40 0.14
C ILE A 109 3.40 4.11 1.62
N LYS A 110 2.14 3.90 2.00
CA LYS A 110 1.76 3.47 3.35
C LYS A 110 0.98 2.17 3.31
N ILE A 111 1.39 1.17 4.08
CA ILE A 111 0.58 -0.01 4.39
C ILE A 111 -0.01 0.19 5.78
N ALA A 112 -1.32 0.40 5.85
CA ALA A 112 -2.06 0.65 7.09
C ALA A 112 -2.88 -0.58 7.47
N GLY A 113 -2.30 -1.47 8.28
CA GLY A 113 -2.91 -2.74 8.71
C GLY A 113 -3.05 -3.80 7.61
N GLY A 114 -2.52 -3.55 6.42
CA GLY A 114 -2.55 -4.50 5.31
C GLY A 114 -1.57 -5.66 5.52
N ASN A 115 -1.98 -6.85 5.08
CA ASN A 115 -1.17 -8.07 5.15
C ASN A 115 -0.89 -8.65 3.76
N TYR A 116 0.21 -9.40 3.64
CA TYR A 116 0.61 -10.10 2.41
C TYR A 116 0.78 -9.18 1.18
N ILE A 117 1.26 -7.95 1.41
CA ILE A 117 1.55 -6.99 0.35
C ILE A 117 3.04 -7.03 0.03
N THR A 118 3.38 -7.15 -1.25
CA THR A 118 4.76 -7.12 -1.73
C THR A 118 4.99 -5.95 -2.68
N PHE A 119 6.02 -5.15 -2.43
CA PHE A 119 6.63 -4.26 -3.42
C PHE A 119 7.98 -4.82 -3.83
N ASN A 120 8.14 -5.15 -5.10
CA ASN A 120 9.35 -5.76 -5.64
C ASN A 120 9.89 -4.98 -6.84
N GLY A 121 10.94 -4.20 -6.61
CA GLY A 121 11.55 -3.42 -7.68
C GLY A 121 10.82 -2.12 -8.00
N ILE A 122 10.16 -1.49 -7.03
CA ILE A 122 9.51 -0.18 -7.17
C ILE A 122 10.28 0.86 -6.34
N ASN A 123 10.92 1.80 -7.03
CA ASN A 123 11.67 2.89 -6.41
C ASN A 123 10.73 3.99 -5.96
N LEU A 124 11.13 4.70 -4.90
CA LEU A 124 10.41 5.86 -4.39
C LEU A 124 11.36 7.06 -4.38
N GLN A 125 10.86 8.23 -4.78
CA GLN A 125 11.62 9.47 -4.66
C GLN A 125 10.78 10.62 -4.13
N GLU A 126 11.38 11.47 -3.30
CA GLU A 126 10.84 12.78 -2.97
C GLU A 126 10.71 13.63 -4.24
N ASN A 127 9.68 14.47 -4.29
CA ASN A 127 9.48 15.45 -5.33
C ASN A 127 10.38 16.66 -5.07
N PRO A 128 11.29 17.03 -5.99
CA PRO A 128 12.11 18.23 -5.82
C PRO A 128 11.32 19.54 -5.67
N ALA A 129 10.05 19.56 -6.09
CA ALA A 129 9.16 20.70 -5.87
C ALA A 129 8.70 20.87 -4.40
N ASN A 130 8.82 19.82 -3.58
CA ASN A 130 8.53 19.87 -2.14
C ASN A 130 9.71 20.50 -1.40
N ILE A 131 9.73 21.83 -1.33
CA ILE A 131 10.88 22.60 -0.79
C ILE A 131 10.77 22.96 0.69
N THR A 132 9.61 22.74 1.33
CA THR A 132 9.39 23.04 2.75
C THR A 132 9.19 21.78 3.56
N GLY A 133 9.51 21.84 4.86
CA GLY A 133 9.31 20.71 5.77
C GLY A 133 7.85 20.27 5.94
N THR A 134 6.87 21.09 5.53
CA THR A 134 5.43 20.72 5.56
C THR A 134 4.94 20.13 4.25
N THR A 135 5.71 20.26 3.16
CA THR A 135 5.36 19.73 1.83
C THR A 135 6.14 18.46 1.49
N GLN A 136 7.26 18.22 2.18
CA GLN A 136 8.08 17.03 2.00
C GLN A 136 7.41 15.83 2.64
N MET A 137 7.63 14.64 2.08
CA MET A 137 7.19 13.40 2.71
C MET A 137 8.13 13.05 3.88
N GLU A 138 7.55 12.55 4.97
CA GLU A 138 8.33 12.01 6.07
C GLU A 138 8.88 10.63 5.72
N TYR A 139 8.15 9.80 4.98
CA TYR A 139 8.51 8.39 4.80
C TYR A 139 8.49 7.95 3.33
N GLY A 140 9.41 7.04 2.97
CA GLY A 140 9.33 6.31 1.70
C GLY A 140 8.24 5.25 1.78
N TYR A 141 8.58 4.10 2.35
CA TYR A 141 7.61 3.07 2.74
C TYR A 141 7.30 3.19 4.24
N PHE A 142 6.01 3.36 4.58
CA PHE A 142 5.53 3.41 5.96
C PHE A 142 4.61 2.23 6.28
N ILE A 143 5.03 1.39 7.21
CA ILE A 143 4.30 0.20 7.65
C ILE A 143 3.73 0.47 9.04
N SER A 144 2.41 0.45 9.16
CA SER A 144 1.71 0.82 10.39
C SER A 144 0.53 -0.09 10.66
N ASN A 145 0.14 -0.19 11.94
CA ASN A 145 -1.11 -0.84 12.29
C ASN A 145 -2.29 0.09 12.01
N ALA A 146 -3.40 -0.49 11.57
CA ALA A 146 -4.65 0.24 11.38
C ALA A 146 -5.39 0.47 12.71
N SER A 147 -5.20 -0.42 13.70
CA SER A 147 -5.81 -0.29 15.02
C SER A 147 -5.06 -1.10 16.09
N ALA A 148 -5.51 -1.00 17.33
CA ALA A 148 -4.97 -1.76 18.46
C ALA A 148 -5.03 -3.30 18.30
N ILE A 149 -5.81 -3.80 17.34
CA ILE A 149 -5.98 -5.23 17.06
C ILE A 149 -5.70 -5.61 15.61
N ASN A 150 -5.29 -4.65 14.77
CA ASN A 150 -5.04 -4.86 13.35
C ASN A 150 -3.71 -4.22 12.92
N GLY A 151 -2.64 -5.01 13.00
CA GLY A 151 -1.29 -4.68 12.56
C GLY A 151 -1.02 -5.06 11.11
N ALA A 152 0.02 -4.46 10.52
CA ALA A 152 0.48 -4.82 9.18
C ALA A 152 1.47 -5.98 9.25
N GLN A 153 1.12 -7.11 8.65
CA GLN A 153 1.86 -8.37 8.81
C GLN A 153 2.20 -9.05 7.48
N ASN A 154 3.31 -9.79 7.46
CA ASN A 154 3.73 -10.59 6.30
C ASN A 154 3.93 -9.76 5.01
N ASN A 155 4.33 -8.49 5.14
CA ASN A 155 4.61 -7.62 3.99
C ASN A 155 6.07 -7.72 3.58
N ILE A 156 6.35 -7.51 2.30
CA ILE A 156 7.70 -7.59 1.74
C ILE A 156 7.99 -6.34 0.91
N ILE A 157 9.00 -5.59 1.30
CA ILE A 157 9.54 -4.50 0.48
C ILE A 157 10.93 -4.91 0.02
N LYS A 158 11.16 -4.97 -1.29
CA LYS A 158 12.46 -5.42 -1.80
C LYS A 158 12.89 -4.85 -3.15
N ASN A 159 14.21 -4.97 -3.39
CA ASN A 159 14.87 -4.66 -4.66
C ASN A 159 14.66 -3.22 -5.13
N CYS A 160 14.56 -2.25 -4.23
CA CYS A 160 14.22 -0.87 -4.54
C CYS A 160 15.26 0.13 -4.06
N THR A 161 15.26 1.29 -4.69
CA THR A 161 15.95 2.50 -4.21
C THR A 161 14.93 3.46 -3.65
N ILE A 162 15.25 4.06 -2.50
CA ILE A 162 14.41 5.06 -1.84
C ILE A 162 15.24 6.33 -1.65
N THR A 163 14.83 7.40 -2.32
CA THR A 163 15.56 8.68 -2.33
C THR A 163 14.67 9.78 -1.74
N LEU A 164 14.92 10.20 -0.50
CA LEU A 164 14.15 11.27 0.15
C LEU A 164 14.91 12.61 0.13
N ASN A 165 14.67 13.46 1.13
CA ASN A 165 15.47 14.65 1.41
C ASN A 165 15.97 14.68 2.86
N ARG A 166 17.28 14.53 3.07
CA ARG A 166 17.91 14.51 4.41
C ARG A 166 17.80 15.86 5.14
N ALA A 167 17.51 16.94 4.43
CA ALA A 167 17.21 18.23 5.04
C ALA A 167 15.89 18.17 5.85
N ASN A 168 14.97 17.29 5.45
CA ASN A 168 13.85 16.90 6.30
C ASN A 168 14.35 15.94 7.39
N THR A 169 14.55 16.43 8.61
CA THR A 169 15.12 15.64 9.71
C THR A 169 14.18 14.55 10.23
N THR A 170 12.92 14.54 9.80
CA THR A 170 11.97 13.47 10.12
C THR A 170 12.05 12.33 9.11
N SER A 171 12.76 12.50 7.99
CA SER A 171 12.75 11.56 6.87
C SER A 171 13.27 10.17 7.22
N LYS A 172 12.56 9.13 6.77
CA LYS A 172 12.94 7.71 6.95
C LYS A 172 12.63 6.95 5.66
N ALA A 173 13.63 6.27 5.11
CA ALA A 173 13.42 5.52 3.86
C ALA A 173 12.38 4.41 4.05
N VAL A 174 12.53 3.65 5.15
CA VAL A 174 11.50 2.73 5.63
C VAL A 174 11.22 3.01 7.08
N TYR A 175 9.94 3.14 7.43
CA TYR A 175 9.51 3.23 8.81
C TYR A 175 8.48 2.14 9.10
N GLN A 176 8.75 1.29 10.08
CA GLN A 176 7.72 0.45 10.69
C GLN A 176 7.40 1.02 12.06
N TYR A 177 6.15 1.39 12.29
CA TYR A 177 5.74 1.97 13.56
C TYR A 177 4.34 1.55 13.97
N VAL A 178 4.24 1.17 15.22
CA VAL A 178 2.97 0.89 15.89
C VAL A 178 2.31 2.24 16.24
N PHE A 179 1.50 2.72 15.31
CA PHE A 179 0.79 4.00 15.37
C PHE A 179 -0.30 4.04 16.44
N THR A 180 -1.02 2.94 16.62
CA THR A 180 -1.99 2.76 17.72
C THR A 180 -1.45 1.74 18.71
N THR A 181 -1.49 2.02 20.02
CA THR A 181 -1.01 1.04 21.02
C THR A 181 -1.78 -0.29 20.91
N PRO A 182 -1.11 -1.44 20.70
CA PRO A 182 -1.79 -2.72 20.55
C PRO A 182 -2.37 -3.21 21.87
N THR A 183 -3.49 -3.91 21.80
CA THR A 183 -4.10 -4.61 22.95
C THR A 183 -3.88 -6.13 22.90
N ASN A 184 -3.30 -6.63 21.81
CA ASN A 184 -2.89 -8.02 21.62
C ASN A 184 -1.82 -8.11 20.51
N ALA A 185 -1.32 -9.32 20.27
CA ALA A 185 -0.29 -9.57 19.26
C ALA A 185 -0.74 -9.24 17.82
N THR A 186 -2.04 -9.29 17.52
CA THR A 186 -2.54 -9.01 16.16
C THR A 186 -2.50 -7.52 15.81
N GLY A 187 -2.32 -6.63 16.79
CA GLY A 187 -2.09 -5.20 16.56
C GLY A 187 -0.63 -4.82 16.31
N ALA A 188 0.32 -5.75 16.44
CA ALA A 188 1.74 -5.52 16.16
C ALA A 188 2.07 -5.67 14.66
N ASN A 189 3.14 -5.02 14.21
CA ASN A 189 3.56 -5.08 12.80
C ASN A 189 4.61 -6.18 12.61
N SER A 190 4.17 -7.43 12.45
CA SER A 190 5.06 -8.59 12.53
C SER A 190 5.31 -9.28 11.18
N ASN A 191 6.40 -10.04 11.09
CA ASN A 191 6.75 -10.86 9.92
C ASN A 191 6.98 -10.04 8.64
N ASN A 192 7.33 -8.75 8.75
CA ASN A 192 7.62 -7.90 7.60
C ASN A 192 9.09 -8.03 7.21
N LYS A 193 9.38 -8.03 5.90
CA LYS A 193 10.74 -8.21 5.36
C LYS A 193 11.14 -7.03 4.48
N TYR A 194 12.35 -6.51 4.70
CA TYR A 194 12.89 -5.34 4.03
C TYR A 194 14.24 -5.70 3.39
N GLN A 195 14.25 -6.11 2.12
CA GLN A 195 15.41 -6.80 1.53
C GLN A 195 15.97 -6.07 0.31
N PHE A 196 17.29 -5.98 0.18
CA PHE A 196 17.93 -5.37 -1.01
C PHE A 196 17.42 -3.95 -1.28
N ILE A 197 17.36 -3.13 -0.23
CA ILE A 197 16.93 -1.73 -0.30
C ILE A 197 18.17 -0.83 -0.35
N THR A 198 18.26 0.03 -1.36
CA THR A 198 19.24 1.11 -1.41
C THR A 198 18.60 2.38 -0.86
N VAL A 199 19.21 2.96 0.17
CA VAL A 199 18.75 4.23 0.75
C VAL A 199 19.64 5.37 0.27
N GLU A 200 19.02 6.43 -0.23
CA GLU A 200 19.68 7.64 -0.66
C GLU A 200 19.02 8.87 -0.05
N ASN A 201 19.84 9.86 0.30
CA ASN A 201 19.39 11.19 0.71
C ASN A 201 18.25 11.22 1.76
N SER A 202 18.20 10.26 2.68
CA SER A 202 17.24 10.21 3.80
C SER A 202 17.94 10.47 5.12
N TYR A 203 17.26 11.06 6.10
CA TYR A 203 17.82 11.32 7.43
C TYR A 203 17.99 10.02 8.22
N ASN A 204 17.03 9.11 8.17
CA ASN A 204 17.17 7.73 8.66
C ASN A 204 17.03 6.72 7.51
N GLY A 205 17.72 5.58 7.63
CA GLY A 205 17.59 4.45 6.71
C GLY A 205 16.30 3.66 6.94
N ILE A 206 16.44 2.51 7.57
CA ILE A 206 15.33 1.64 7.96
C ILE A 206 15.20 1.71 9.47
N GLN A 207 14.02 2.11 9.97
CA GLN A 207 13.74 2.17 11.40
C GLN A 207 12.50 1.34 11.72
N LEU A 208 12.64 0.40 12.65
CA LEU A 208 11.54 -0.40 13.17
C LEU A 208 11.28 0.00 14.63
N THR A 209 10.06 0.41 14.95
CA THR A 209 9.65 0.85 16.29
C THR A 209 8.38 0.11 16.69
N GLY A 210 8.56 -1.00 17.40
CA GLY A 210 7.49 -1.84 17.92
C GLY A 210 6.92 -1.36 19.25
N ASN A 211 6.06 -2.19 19.86
CA ASN A 211 5.50 -1.95 21.19
C ASN A 211 6.20 -2.82 22.27
N ALA A 212 6.28 -2.33 23.51
CA ALA A 212 6.95 -3.06 24.59
C ALA A 212 6.16 -4.30 25.10
N THR A 213 4.83 -4.23 25.12
CA THR A 213 3.96 -5.31 25.60
C THR A 213 3.63 -6.32 24.51
N TYR A 214 3.38 -5.84 23.30
CA TYR A 214 3.13 -6.65 22.11
C TYR A 214 4.18 -6.31 21.05
N PRO A 215 5.40 -6.85 21.17
CA PRO A 215 6.48 -6.53 20.26
C PRO A 215 6.20 -6.99 18.84
N ASP A 216 6.78 -6.28 17.88
CA ASP A 216 6.86 -6.76 16.51
C ASP A 216 7.76 -8.01 16.48
N LEU A 217 7.27 -9.10 15.89
CA LEU A 217 7.97 -10.37 15.84
C LEU A 217 8.49 -10.65 14.43
N SER A 218 9.62 -11.35 14.33
CA SER A 218 10.14 -11.94 13.09
C SER A 218 10.24 -10.98 11.89
N SER A 219 10.44 -9.69 12.15
CA SER A 219 10.72 -8.71 11.10
C SER A 219 12.21 -8.72 10.75
N GLU A 220 12.53 -8.62 9.46
CA GLU A 220 13.89 -8.80 8.93
C GLU A 220 14.30 -7.61 8.05
N VAL A 221 15.55 -7.17 8.20
CA VAL A 221 16.22 -6.16 7.37
C VAL A 221 17.50 -6.76 6.80
#